data_AF-A0A2A3F843-F1
#
_entry.id   AF-A0A2A3F843-F1
#
_cell.length_a   1.000
_cell.length_b   1.000
_cell.length_c   1.000
_cell.angle_alpha   90.00
_cell.angle_beta   90.00
_cell.angle_gamma   90.00
#
_symmetry.space_group_name_H-M   'P 1'
#
loop_
_entity.id
_entity.type
_entity.pdbx_description
1 polymer ?
#
loop_
_entity_poly.entity_id
_entity_poly.type
_entity_poly.pdbx_seq_one_letter_code
_entity_poly.pdbx_strand_id
1 'polypeptide(L)'
;MTLGASAATVLAAVVAVSVDWQVVEDAVSPVEFGLFLMVGAVFVGAGLVAGWHRPQDSLGWLLVVAGVLWLTKGFRLAGVPVLFTGGVLLTNMYVPVLIQLVLSFPWGRLHHRWERRFVGGCYVYSALSVVSELAFLGPGSLTPPRPATLNLLLVRDDPAVFRALQVGWGVVGVVMSVVLIGVVAVRWRSGSPAYRAAVAPLWFAVLIGTAATFWTPLASVWVHGPQYAWTLLLRYPSTALIPLAVLVGLWRYRVARVEVRELMIEIGAAPVGDGFVDTIRRALRDPGLDVWVFSRTRDGYVDAQGRPQVLPHRDDPRAATALKRDGVLVGALVYDKAVADQPRLIAAVRAATALALDDRRLHRELEVRRAEVRRFRSAGRKFV
;
A
#
# COMPACT_ATOMS: atom_id res chain seq x y z
N MET A 1 -4.99 -10.37 -16.28
CA MET A 1 -6.01 -9.96 -15.29
C MET A 1 -7.35 -10.65 -15.51
N THR A 2 -7.85 -10.73 -16.75
CA THR A 2 -8.99 -11.60 -17.14
C THR A 2 -8.82 -13.06 -16.67
N LEU A 3 -7.61 -13.61 -16.83
CA LEU A 3 -7.22 -14.93 -16.29
C LEU A 3 -7.46 -15.08 -14.78
N GLY A 4 -7.32 -14.02 -13.98
CA GLY A 4 -7.51 -14.05 -12.52
C GLY A 4 -8.99 -14.10 -12.11
N ALA A 5 -9.86 -13.41 -12.86
CA ALA A 5 -11.30 -13.48 -12.65
C ALA A 5 -11.82 -14.88 -12.98
N SER A 6 -11.44 -15.39 -14.15
CA SER A 6 -11.79 -16.75 -14.59
C SER A 6 -11.25 -17.80 -13.62
N ALA A 7 -10.00 -17.67 -13.16
CA ALA A 7 -9.41 -18.59 -12.18
C ALA A 7 -10.13 -18.57 -10.83
N ALA A 8 -10.55 -17.40 -10.35
CA ALA A 8 -11.30 -17.30 -9.10
C ALA A 8 -12.72 -17.87 -9.21
N THR A 9 -13.42 -17.63 -10.32
CA THR A 9 -14.76 -18.21 -10.56
C THR A 9 -14.67 -19.72 -10.70
N VAL A 10 -13.69 -20.22 -11.47
CA VAL A 10 -13.42 -21.66 -11.59
C VAL A 10 -13.04 -22.23 -10.24
N LEU A 11 -12.17 -21.57 -9.46
CA LEU A 11 -11.79 -22.05 -8.14
C LEU A 11 -12.96 -22.07 -7.17
N ALA A 12 -13.82 -21.05 -7.16
CA ALA A 12 -15.01 -21.02 -6.33
C ALA A 12 -15.98 -22.15 -6.71
N ALA A 13 -16.16 -22.42 -8.00
CA ALA A 13 -16.96 -23.54 -8.49
C ALA A 13 -16.33 -24.89 -8.11
N VAL A 14 -15.02 -25.04 -8.30
CA VAL A 14 -14.28 -26.25 -7.91
C VAL A 14 -14.38 -26.47 -6.41
N VAL A 15 -14.19 -25.45 -5.57
CA VAL A 15 -14.37 -25.52 -4.13
C VAL A 15 -15.79 -25.95 -3.78
N ALA A 16 -16.82 -25.32 -4.36
CA ALA A 16 -18.21 -25.69 -4.11
C ALA A 16 -18.55 -27.14 -4.49
N VAL A 17 -17.92 -27.67 -5.54
CA VAL A 17 -18.09 -29.06 -5.98
C VAL A 17 -17.24 -30.05 -5.15
N SER A 18 -16.10 -29.61 -4.63
CA SER A 18 -15.16 -30.46 -3.87
C SER A 18 -15.56 -30.67 -2.42
N VAL A 19 -16.46 -29.83 -1.93
CA VAL A 19 -16.92 -29.82 -0.55
C VAL A 19 -17.85 -31.01 -0.30
N ASP A 20 -17.61 -31.73 0.79
CA ASP A 20 -18.52 -32.75 1.26
C ASP A 20 -19.76 -32.09 1.87
N TRP A 21 -20.87 -32.06 1.12
CA TRP A 21 -22.09 -31.38 1.52
C TRP A 21 -22.75 -31.99 2.75
N GLN A 22 -22.55 -33.28 3.03
CA GLN A 22 -23.00 -33.90 4.28
C GLN A 22 -22.28 -33.27 5.47
N VAL A 23 -20.98 -32.99 5.32
CA VAL A 23 -20.21 -32.30 6.36
C VAL A 23 -20.55 -30.81 6.43
N VAL A 24 -20.98 -30.17 5.34
CA VAL A 24 -21.44 -28.77 5.39
C VAL A 24 -22.73 -28.65 6.18
N GLU A 25 -23.70 -29.51 5.93
CA GLU A 25 -25.00 -29.48 6.61
C GLU A 25 -24.84 -29.61 8.13
N ASP A 26 -23.88 -30.41 8.59
CA ASP A 26 -23.62 -30.63 10.01
C ASP A 26 -22.64 -29.63 10.65
N ALA A 27 -21.68 -29.07 9.88
CA ALA A 27 -20.55 -28.32 10.44
C ALA A 27 -20.52 -26.82 10.12
N VAL A 28 -21.23 -26.35 9.08
CA VAL A 28 -21.13 -24.96 8.60
C VAL A 28 -22.51 -24.41 8.24
N SER A 29 -22.92 -23.33 8.91
CA SER A 29 -24.19 -22.68 8.55
C SER A 29 -24.16 -22.14 7.10
N PRO A 30 -25.30 -22.17 6.37
CA PRO A 30 -25.38 -21.60 5.02
C PRO A 30 -24.95 -20.13 4.97
N VAL A 31 -25.19 -19.38 6.06
CA VAL A 31 -24.77 -17.99 6.21
C VAL A 31 -23.25 -17.87 6.27
N GLU A 32 -22.57 -18.72 7.04
CA GLU A 32 -21.10 -18.74 7.10
C GLU A 32 -20.48 -19.05 5.73
N PHE A 33 -21.03 -20.04 5.01
CA PHE A 33 -20.57 -20.38 3.68
C PHE A 33 -20.77 -19.25 2.67
N GLY A 34 -21.93 -18.58 2.71
CA GLY A 34 -22.20 -17.41 1.88
C GLY A 34 -21.23 -16.25 2.16
N LEU A 35 -20.96 -15.95 3.44
CA LEU A 35 -19.97 -14.94 3.84
C LEU A 35 -18.57 -15.32 3.39
N PHE A 36 -18.18 -16.59 3.50
CA PHE A 36 -16.89 -17.09 3.04
C PHE A 36 -16.68 -16.84 1.54
N LEU A 37 -17.66 -17.19 0.70
CA LEU A 37 -17.60 -16.94 -0.75
C LEU A 37 -17.59 -15.44 -1.07
N MET A 38 -18.41 -14.65 -0.37
CA MET A 38 -18.47 -13.20 -0.53
C MET A 38 -17.12 -12.55 -0.26
N VAL A 39 -16.43 -12.91 0.83
CA VAL A 39 -15.11 -12.36 1.16
C VAL A 39 -14.12 -12.64 0.02
N GLY A 40 -14.06 -13.88 -0.47
CA GLY A 40 -13.19 -14.25 -1.59
C GLY A 40 -13.51 -13.44 -2.86
N ALA A 41 -14.78 -13.28 -3.19
CA ALA A 41 -15.24 -12.48 -4.33
C ALA A 41 -14.86 -11.00 -4.19
N VAL A 42 -14.98 -10.42 -2.99
CA VAL A 42 -14.59 -9.04 -2.70
C VAL A 42 -13.08 -8.85 -2.90
N PHE A 43 -12.25 -9.78 -2.43
CA PHE A 43 -10.80 -9.72 -2.66
C PHE A 43 -10.45 -9.73 -4.16
N VAL A 44 -11.02 -10.68 -4.91
CA VAL A 44 -10.76 -10.82 -6.34
C VAL A 44 -11.28 -9.60 -7.11
N GLY A 45 -12.52 -9.19 -6.84
CA GLY A 45 -13.13 -8.01 -7.45
C GLY A 45 -12.33 -6.74 -7.18
N ALA A 46 -11.92 -6.54 -5.92
CA ALA A 46 -11.06 -5.41 -5.54
C ALA A 46 -9.70 -5.45 -6.25
N GLY A 47 -9.08 -6.63 -6.36
CA GLY A 47 -7.81 -6.81 -7.05
C GLY A 47 -7.90 -6.53 -8.56
N LEU A 48 -9.00 -6.96 -9.20
CA LEU A 48 -9.28 -6.68 -10.61
C LEU A 48 -9.49 -5.19 -10.86
N VAL A 49 -10.31 -4.52 -10.03
CA VAL A 49 -10.54 -3.08 -10.12
C VAL A 49 -9.23 -2.31 -9.89
N ALA A 50 -8.45 -2.69 -8.88
CA ALA A 50 -7.18 -2.05 -8.56
C ALA A 50 -6.17 -2.18 -9.70
N GLY A 51 -5.98 -3.37 -10.27
CA GLY A 51 -5.03 -3.56 -11.36
C GLY A 51 -5.52 -3.03 -12.71
N TRP A 52 -6.83 -2.88 -12.94
CA TRP A 52 -7.34 -2.18 -14.13
C TRP A 52 -6.96 -0.69 -14.08
N HIS A 53 -7.06 -0.07 -12.90
CA HIS A 53 -6.69 1.34 -12.73
C HIS A 53 -5.17 1.55 -12.66
N ARG A 54 -4.40 0.56 -12.18
CA ARG A 54 -2.93 0.63 -12.03
C ARG A 54 -2.24 -0.70 -12.40
N PRO A 55 -2.10 -1.00 -13.70
CA PRO A 55 -1.51 -2.27 -14.15
C PRO A 55 0.00 -2.40 -13.83
N GLN A 56 0.67 -1.29 -13.52
CA GLN A 56 2.10 -1.28 -13.15
C GLN A 56 2.34 -1.65 -11.67
N ASP A 57 1.29 -1.64 -10.84
CA ASP A 57 1.39 -1.87 -9.40
C ASP A 57 1.00 -3.32 -9.06
N SER A 58 1.78 -3.97 -8.19
CA SER A 58 1.53 -5.36 -7.77
C SER A 58 0.31 -5.52 -6.85
N LEU A 59 -0.25 -4.42 -6.32
CA LEU A 59 -1.31 -4.44 -5.30
C LEU A 59 -2.57 -5.16 -5.78
N GLY A 60 -2.98 -4.93 -7.03
CA GLY A 60 -4.16 -5.60 -7.60
C GLY A 60 -3.96 -7.12 -7.69
N TRP A 61 -2.77 -7.55 -8.10
CA TRP A 61 -2.43 -8.98 -8.15
C TRP A 61 -2.37 -9.62 -6.77
N LEU A 62 -1.77 -8.96 -5.78
CA LEU A 62 -1.72 -9.46 -4.41
C LEU A 62 -3.12 -9.66 -3.80
N LEU A 63 -4.07 -8.76 -4.10
CA LEU A 63 -5.47 -8.91 -3.69
C LEU A 63 -6.16 -10.12 -4.35
N VAL A 64 -5.94 -10.34 -5.65
CA VAL A 64 -6.46 -11.54 -6.34
C VAL A 64 -5.86 -12.80 -5.72
N VAL A 65 -4.54 -12.86 -5.52
CA VAL A 65 -3.87 -14.01 -4.89
C VAL A 65 -4.40 -14.25 -3.48
N ALA A 66 -4.60 -13.21 -2.68
CA ALA A 66 -5.19 -13.33 -1.35
C ALA A 66 -6.61 -13.90 -1.40
N GLY A 67 -7.45 -13.46 -2.34
CA GLY A 67 -8.81 -13.97 -2.52
C GLY A 67 -8.84 -15.43 -2.99
N VAL A 68 -7.94 -15.80 -3.90
CA VAL A 68 -7.76 -17.18 -4.36
C VAL A 68 -7.34 -18.07 -3.19
N LEU A 69 -6.29 -17.70 -2.44
CA LEU A 69 -5.84 -18.45 -1.27
C LEU A 69 -6.92 -18.53 -0.17
N TRP A 70 -7.69 -17.45 0.04
CA TRP A 70 -8.85 -17.48 0.93
C TRP A 70 -9.85 -18.56 0.51
N LEU A 71 -10.20 -18.63 -0.79
CA LEU A 71 -11.14 -19.63 -1.29
C LEU A 71 -10.61 -21.08 -1.18
N THR A 72 -9.29 -21.29 -1.27
CA THR A 72 -8.71 -22.65 -1.10
C THR A 72 -8.97 -23.26 0.27
N LYS A 73 -9.27 -22.43 1.30
CA LYS A 73 -9.70 -22.90 2.62
C LYS A 73 -10.92 -23.80 2.56
N GLY A 74 -11.79 -23.65 1.56
CA GLY A 74 -12.96 -24.51 1.39
C GLY A 74 -12.60 -25.98 1.16
N PHE A 75 -11.43 -26.28 0.60
CA PHE A 75 -10.97 -27.66 0.42
C PHE A 75 -10.73 -28.41 1.74
N ARG A 76 -10.64 -27.72 2.89
CA ARG A 76 -10.63 -28.37 4.20
C ARG A 76 -11.92 -29.18 4.46
N LEU A 77 -12.98 -28.91 3.71
CA LEU A 77 -14.24 -29.64 3.79
C LEU A 77 -14.34 -30.78 2.78
N ALA A 78 -13.30 -31.03 1.97
CA ALA A 78 -13.29 -32.12 1.01
C ALA A 78 -13.10 -33.48 1.71
N GLY A 79 -13.81 -34.49 1.19
CA GLY A 79 -13.61 -35.91 1.57
C GLY A 79 -12.39 -36.57 0.89
N VAL A 80 -11.65 -35.82 0.06
CA VAL A 80 -10.47 -36.32 -0.65
C VAL A 80 -9.19 -35.93 0.09
N PRO A 81 -8.30 -36.88 0.47
CA PRO A 81 -7.12 -36.59 1.31
C PRO A 81 -6.19 -35.49 0.79
N VAL A 82 -5.92 -35.47 -0.53
CA VAL A 82 -5.05 -34.47 -1.16
C VAL A 82 -5.67 -33.08 -1.11
N LEU A 83 -6.98 -32.97 -1.36
CA LEU A 83 -7.70 -31.68 -1.31
C LEU A 83 -7.80 -31.20 0.14
N PHE A 84 -8.13 -32.08 1.08
CA PHE A 84 -8.15 -31.77 2.51
C PHE A 84 -6.80 -31.23 2.99
N THR A 85 -5.73 -32.00 2.78
CA THR A 85 -4.39 -31.66 3.25
C THR A 85 -3.87 -30.38 2.59
N GLY A 86 -4.04 -30.25 1.27
CA GLY A 86 -3.66 -29.04 0.53
C GLY A 86 -4.47 -27.81 0.95
N GLY A 87 -5.78 -27.97 1.18
CA GLY A 87 -6.66 -26.93 1.68
C GLY A 87 -6.25 -26.41 3.05
N VAL A 88 -5.91 -27.30 3.97
CA VAL A 88 -5.44 -26.92 5.31
C VAL A 88 -4.08 -26.21 5.22
N LEU A 89 -3.12 -26.74 4.44
CA LEU A 89 -1.81 -26.10 4.23
C LEU A 89 -1.92 -24.68 3.70
N LEU A 90 -2.85 -24.42 2.77
CA LEU A 90 -3.04 -23.11 2.16
C LEU A 90 -3.96 -22.17 2.97
N THR A 91 -4.67 -22.69 3.98
CA THR A 91 -5.71 -21.96 4.72
C THR A 91 -5.23 -20.64 5.30
N ASN A 92 -4.00 -20.58 5.80
CA ASN A 92 -3.44 -19.37 6.41
C ASN A 92 -2.55 -18.56 5.46
N MET A 93 -2.37 -19.02 4.23
CA MET A 93 -1.37 -18.45 3.33
C MET A 93 -1.81 -17.12 2.70
N TYR A 94 -3.10 -16.77 2.80
CA TYR A 94 -3.57 -15.44 2.46
C TYR A 94 -3.03 -14.36 3.42
N VAL A 95 -2.77 -14.69 4.70
CA VAL A 95 -2.30 -13.72 5.72
C VAL A 95 -0.96 -13.08 5.35
N PRO A 96 0.13 -13.81 5.03
CA PRO A 96 1.39 -13.20 4.63
C PRO A 96 1.28 -12.39 3.33
N VAL A 97 0.35 -12.74 2.43
CA VAL A 97 0.04 -11.94 1.23
C VAL A 97 -0.56 -10.58 1.63
N LEU A 98 -1.47 -10.56 2.61
CA LEU A 98 -2.01 -9.30 3.14
C LEU A 98 -0.95 -8.47 3.87
N ILE A 99 -0.06 -9.11 4.63
CA ILE A 99 1.06 -8.41 5.27
C ILE A 99 1.96 -7.78 4.20
N GLN A 100 2.28 -8.51 3.14
CA GLN A 100 3.04 -8.00 2.01
C GLN A 100 2.33 -6.83 1.32
N LEU A 101 1.02 -6.93 1.10
CA LEU A 101 0.19 -5.87 0.53
C LEU A 101 0.27 -4.59 1.38
N VAL A 102 0.11 -4.72 2.69
CA VAL A 102 0.15 -3.62 3.65
C VAL A 102 1.53 -2.95 3.67
N LEU A 103 2.60 -3.74 3.71
CA LEU A 103 3.97 -3.19 3.71
C LEU A 103 4.37 -2.59 2.37
N SER A 104 3.82 -3.11 1.28
CA SER A 104 4.07 -2.61 -0.08
C SER A 104 3.23 -1.38 -0.43
N PHE A 105 2.17 -1.06 0.33
CA PHE A 105 1.29 0.06 0.05
C PHE A 105 1.99 1.41 0.29
N PRO A 106 1.75 2.44 -0.57
CA PRO A 106 0.93 2.46 -1.79
C PRO A 106 1.62 2.02 -3.10
N TRP A 107 2.93 1.75 -3.09
CA TRP A 107 3.72 1.61 -4.33
C TRP A 107 3.82 0.18 -4.88
N GLY A 108 3.27 -0.81 -4.17
CA GLY A 108 3.32 -2.22 -4.57
C GLY A 108 4.73 -2.83 -4.52
N ARG A 109 5.67 -2.26 -3.77
CA ARG A 109 7.04 -2.78 -3.64
C ARG A 109 7.55 -2.69 -2.21
N LEU A 110 8.35 -3.66 -1.81
CA LEU A 110 9.11 -3.65 -0.56
C LEU A 110 10.45 -2.97 -0.81
N HIS A 111 10.68 -1.83 -0.17
CA HIS A 111 11.86 -1.00 -0.42
C HIS A 111 13.03 -1.43 0.45
N HIS A 112 12.76 -1.88 1.68
CA HIS A 112 13.80 -2.21 2.64
C HIS A 112 14.07 -3.71 2.73
N ARG A 113 15.33 -4.06 3.00
CA ARG A 113 15.74 -5.47 3.19
C ARG A 113 15.03 -6.12 4.38
N TRP A 114 14.75 -5.35 5.43
CA TRP A 114 14.04 -5.86 6.61
C TRP A 114 12.59 -6.21 6.26
N GLU A 115 11.90 -5.42 5.43
CA GLU A 115 10.51 -5.70 5.00
C GLU A 115 10.44 -7.03 4.26
N ARG A 116 11.38 -7.26 3.34
CA ARG A 116 11.49 -8.53 2.61
C ARG A 116 11.74 -9.72 3.53
N ARG A 117 12.64 -9.57 4.51
CA ARG A 117 12.93 -10.64 5.48
C ARG A 117 11.73 -10.91 6.39
N PHE A 118 11.04 -9.86 6.83
CA PHE A 118 9.86 -9.98 7.66
C PHE A 118 8.72 -10.68 6.90
N VAL A 119 8.41 -10.23 5.69
CA VAL A 119 7.41 -10.87 4.82
C VAL A 119 7.79 -12.32 4.53
N GLY A 120 9.05 -12.59 4.13
CA GLY A 120 9.53 -13.95 3.92
C GLY A 120 9.39 -14.81 5.18
N GLY A 121 9.70 -14.25 6.35
CA GLY A 121 9.48 -14.87 7.65
C GLY A 121 8.01 -15.20 7.90
N CYS A 122 7.08 -14.30 7.56
CA CYS A 122 5.64 -14.57 7.67
C CYS A 122 5.19 -15.74 6.78
N TYR A 123 5.69 -15.83 5.54
CA TYR A 123 5.40 -16.98 4.66
C TYR A 123 5.93 -18.29 5.25
N VAL A 124 7.18 -18.30 5.71
CA VAL A 124 7.80 -19.48 6.35
C VAL A 124 7.03 -19.87 7.61
N TYR A 125 6.70 -18.90 8.46
CA TYR A 125 5.88 -19.10 9.66
C TYR A 125 4.53 -19.73 9.31
N SER A 126 3.79 -19.17 8.34
CA SER A 126 2.47 -19.69 7.97
C SER A 126 2.52 -21.10 7.38
N ALA A 127 3.61 -21.46 6.70
CA ALA A 127 3.78 -22.81 6.17
C ALA A 127 4.19 -23.80 7.27
N LEU A 128 5.20 -23.43 8.07
CA LEU A 128 5.77 -24.30 9.09
C LEU A 128 4.79 -24.54 10.23
N SER A 129 4.01 -23.52 10.64
CA SER A 129 3.01 -23.68 11.69
C SER A 129 1.99 -24.75 11.32
N VAL A 130 1.41 -24.65 10.12
CA VAL A 130 0.39 -25.60 9.66
C VAL A 130 0.96 -26.99 9.41
N VAL A 131 2.15 -27.11 8.81
CA VAL A 131 2.80 -28.41 8.62
C VAL A 131 3.05 -29.10 9.96
N SER A 132 3.58 -28.36 10.94
CA SER A 132 3.85 -28.92 12.27
C SER A 132 2.56 -29.31 13.00
N GLU A 133 1.48 -28.54 12.88
CA GLU A 133 0.19 -28.86 13.47
C GLU A 133 -0.45 -30.09 12.80
N LEU A 134 -0.38 -30.19 11.47
CA LEU A 134 -0.88 -31.35 10.72
C LEU A 134 -0.15 -32.65 11.07
N ALA A 135 1.12 -32.59 11.48
CA ALA A 135 1.84 -33.79 11.90
C ALA A 135 1.20 -34.46 13.15
N PHE A 136 0.48 -33.69 13.96
CA PHE A 136 -0.11 -34.14 15.23
C PHE A 136 -1.63 -34.07 15.32
N LEU A 137 -2.31 -33.59 14.28
CA LEU A 137 -3.76 -33.44 14.22
C LEU A 137 -4.41 -34.69 13.61
N GLY A 138 -4.98 -35.57 14.45
CA GLY A 138 -5.89 -36.62 13.98
C GLY A 138 -7.26 -36.04 13.58
N PRO A 139 -7.69 -36.16 12.30
CA PRO A 139 -9.01 -35.68 11.86
C PRO A 139 -10.21 -36.29 12.60
N GLY A 140 -10.02 -37.39 13.32
CA GLY A 140 -11.04 -38.00 14.17
C GLY A 140 -11.46 -37.12 15.36
N SER A 141 -10.63 -36.15 15.73
CA SER A 141 -10.94 -35.15 16.76
C SER A 141 -11.72 -33.94 16.24
N LEU A 142 -11.94 -33.84 14.92
CA LEU A 142 -12.74 -32.77 14.32
C LEU A 142 -14.24 -33.03 14.56
N THR A 143 -15.04 -31.98 14.39
CA THR A 143 -16.51 -32.08 14.43
C THR A 143 -17.08 -31.70 13.06
N PRO A 144 -17.76 -32.63 12.36
CA PRO A 144 -17.92 -34.05 12.68
C PRO A 144 -16.59 -34.84 12.58
N PRO A 145 -16.45 -35.98 13.29
CA PRO A 145 -15.26 -36.82 13.25
C PRO A 145 -14.96 -37.28 11.82
N ARG A 146 -13.67 -37.28 11.44
CA ARG A 146 -13.25 -37.66 10.09
C ARG A 146 -12.20 -38.77 10.08
N PRO A 147 -12.12 -39.57 9.00
CA PRO A 147 -11.13 -40.64 8.92
C PRO A 147 -9.70 -40.08 8.93
N ALA A 148 -8.81 -40.79 9.62
CA ALA A 148 -7.40 -40.41 9.77
C ALA A 148 -6.66 -40.31 8.42
N THR A 149 -7.11 -41.08 7.42
CA THR A 149 -6.56 -41.11 6.06
C THR A 149 -6.69 -39.79 5.31
N LEU A 150 -7.50 -38.84 5.78
CA LEU A 150 -7.61 -37.52 5.15
C LEU A 150 -6.36 -36.66 5.33
N ASN A 151 -5.68 -36.79 6.48
CA ASN A 151 -4.49 -36.02 6.77
C ASN A 151 -3.24 -36.79 6.33
N LEU A 152 -2.72 -36.44 5.15
CA LEU A 152 -1.56 -37.11 4.56
C LEU A 152 -0.25 -36.81 5.28
N LEU A 153 -0.22 -35.80 6.16
CA LEU A 153 0.97 -35.42 6.94
C LEU A 153 0.92 -35.96 8.37
N LEU A 154 -0.12 -36.72 8.74
CA LEU A 154 -0.28 -37.25 10.08
C LEU A 154 0.86 -38.22 10.41
N VAL A 155 1.66 -37.88 11.42
CA VAL A 155 2.69 -38.76 11.97
C VAL A 155 2.12 -39.54 13.16
N ARG A 156 1.47 -38.82 14.08
CA ARG A 156 0.85 -39.40 15.28
C ARG A 156 -0.24 -38.46 15.79
N ASP A 157 -1.41 -38.98 16.13
CA ASP A 157 -2.44 -38.17 16.79
C ASP A 157 -2.05 -37.90 18.25
N ASP A 158 -1.76 -36.63 18.58
CA ASP A 158 -1.40 -36.18 19.94
C ASP A 158 -1.97 -34.78 20.23
N PRO A 159 -3.13 -34.70 20.90
CA PRO A 159 -3.79 -33.44 21.22
C PRO A 159 -2.98 -32.54 22.18
N ALA A 160 -2.05 -33.09 22.97
CA ALA A 160 -1.22 -32.31 23.87
C ALA A 160 -0.13 -31.57 23.08
N VAL A 161 0.55 -32.27 22.17
CA VAL A 161 1.56 -31.68 21.28
C VAL A 161 0.93 -30.67 20.33
N PHE A 162 -0.22 -31.01 19.74
CA PHE A 162 -0.98 -30.10 18.88
C PHE A 162 -1.31 -28.78 19.59
N ARG A 163 -1.84 -28.83 20.82
CA ARG A 163 -2.13 -27.62 21.61
C ARG A 163 -0.88 -26.83 21.97
N ALA A 164 0.20 -27.50 22.34
CA ALA A 164 1.47 -26.84 22.65
C ALA A 164 2.02 -26.09 21.42
N LEU A 165 1.94 -26.69 20.22
CA LEU A 165 2.29 -26.06 18.96
C LEU A 165 1.40 -24.84 18.67
N GLN A 166 0.08 -24.96 18.83
CA GLN A 166 -0.84 -23.84 18.63
C GLN A 166 -0.53 -22.66 19.54
N VAL A 167 -0.22 -22.91 20.82
CA VAL A 167 0.18 -21.86 21.76
C VAL A 167 1.52 -21.25 21.34
N GLY A 168 2.51 -22.07 21.03
CA GLY A 168 3.83 -21.61 20.59
C GLY A 168 3.79 -20.74 19.33
N TRP A 169 3.12 -21.22 18.28
CA TRP A 169 2.91 -20.45 17.06
C TRP A 169 2.02 -19.23 17.29
N GLY A 170 1.02 -19.34 18.17
CA GLY A 170 0.20 -18.22 18.61
C GLY A 170 1.04 -17.06 19.15
N VAL A 171 2.03 -17.35 20.02
CA VAL A 171 2.96 -16.34 20.54
C VAL A 171 3.79 -15.70 19.42
N VAL A 172 4.31 -16.50 18.48
CA VAL A 172 5.04 -15.97 17.32
C VAL A 172 4.15 -15.08 16.45
N GLY A 173 2.90 -15.48 16.23
CA GLY A 173 1.90 -14.70 15.52
C GLY A 173 1.58 -13.37 16.20
N VAL A 174 1.50 -13.34 17.54
CA VAL A 174 1.36 -12.11 18.34
C VAL A 174 2.57 -11.20 18.11
N VAL A 175 3.79 -11.73 18.21
CA VAL A 175 5.02 -10.94 18.00
C VAL A 175 5.05 -10.34 16.58
N MET A 176 4.74 -11.14 15.55
CA MET A 176 4.64 -10.64 14.17
C MET A 176 3.59 -9.54 14.02
N SER A 177 2.44 -9.68 14.68
CA SER A 177 1.37 -8.68 14.66
C SER A 177 1.78 -7.39 15.35
N VAL A 178 2.48 -7.48 16.49
CA VAL A 178 3.05 -6.31 17.19
C VAL A 178 4.07 -5.60 16.31
N VAL A 179 4.94 -6.34 15.62
CA VAL A 179 5.90 -5.77 14.68
C VAL A 179 5.17 -5.06 13.53
N LEU A 180 4.16 -5.71 12.94
CA LEU A 180 3.35 -5.10 11.87
C LEU A 180 2.71 -3.79 12.35
N ILE A 181 2.00 -3.82 13.48
CA ILE A 181 1.36 -2.64 14.09
C ILE A 181 2.39 -1.56 14.42
N GLY A 182 3.57 -1.93 14.92
CA GLY A 182 4.66 -1.00 15.19
C GLY A 182 5.13 -0.28 13.92
N VAL A 183 5.34 -1.03 12.82
CA VAL A 183 5.68 -0.47 11.50
C VAL A 183 4.59 0.47 11.01
N VAL A 184 3.32 0.06 11.11
CA VAL A 184 2.15 0.87 10.77
C VAL A 184 2.17 2.19 11.53
N ALA A 185 2.36 2.13 12.85
CA ALA A 185 2.33 3.29 13.74
C ALA A 185 3.50 4.25 13.46
N VAL A 186 4.70 3.73 13.19
CA VAL A 186 5.85 4.55 12.80
C VAL A 186 5.58 5.24 11.46
N ARG A 187 5.12 4.52 10.44
CA ARG A 187 4.76 5.10 9.12
C ARG A 187 3.63 6.12 9.22
N TRP A 188 2.68 5.91 10.12
CA TRP A 188 1.61 6.86 10.39
C TRP A 188 2.14 8.15 11.01
N ARG A 189 3.04 8.05 12.00
CA ARG A 189 3.62 9.23 12.67
C ARG A 189 4.60 10.01 11.80
N SER A 190 5.36 9.35 10.93
CA SER A 190 6.31 10.00 10.02
C SER A 190 5.67 10.56 8.75
N GLY A 191 4.42 10.19 8.45
CA GLY A 191 3.73 10.58 7.23
C GLY A 191 3.07 11.97 7.28
N SER A 192 3.06 12.66 6.14
CA SER A 192 2.33 13.94 5.99
C SER A 192 0.83 13.79 6.30
N PRO A 193 0.10 14.86 6.70
CA PRO A 193 -1.35 14.82 6.97
C PRO A 193 -2.16 14.19 5.83
N ALA A 194 -1.76 14.49 4.61
CA ALA A 194 -2.26 13.92 3.38
C ALA A 194 -2.07 12.40 3.25
N TYR A 195 -0.87 11.93 3.54
CA TYR A 195 -0.55 10.51 3.52
C TYR A 195 -1.38 9.77 4.57
N ARG A 196 -1.47 10.32 5.79
CA ARG A 196 -2.31 9.77 6.86
C ARG A 196 -3.77 9.64 6.42
N ALA A 197 -4.37 10.68 5.85
CA ALA A 197 -5.77 10.62 5.38
C ALA A 197 -5.99 9.58 4.26
N ALA A 198 -5.01 9.38 3.38
CA ALA A 198 -5.09 8.41 2.29
C ALA A 198 -4.95 6.96 2.78
N VAL A 199 -4.08 6.68 3.76
CA VAL A 199 -3.80 5.32 4.24
C VAL A 199 -4.67 4.93 5.45
N ALA A 200 -5.36 5.88 6.09
CA ALA A 200 -6.19 5.65 7.29
C ALA A 200 -7.15 4.45 7.17
N PRO A 201 -7.94 4.32 6.09
CA PRO A 201 -8.90 3.20 5.97
C PRO A 201 -8.19 1.86 6.02
N LEU A 202 -7.03 1.75 5.35
CA LEU A 202 -6.24 0.52 5.31
C LEU A 202 -5.73 0.15 6.70
N TRP A 203 -5.25 1.14 7.46
CA TRP A 203 -4.77 0.91 8.81
C TRP A 203 -5.89 0.50 9.78
N PHE A 204 -7.06 1.13 9.70
CA PHE A 204 -8.22 0.69 10.48
C PHE A 204 -8.63 -0.74 10.14
N ALA A 205 -8.63 -1.11 8.86
CA ALA A 205 -8.94 -2.47 8.44
C ALA A 205 -7.91 -3.49 8.95
N VAL A 206 -6.61 -3.15 8.93
CA VAL A 206 -5.54 -4.00 9.48
C VAL A 206 -5.71 -4.15 11.00
N LEU A 207 -5.99 -3.07 11.72
CA LEU A 207 -6.20 -3.11 13.17
C LEU A 207 -7.42 -3.97 13.52
N ILE A 208 -8.55 -3.77 12.85
CA ILE A 208 -9.79 -4.53 13.05
C ILE A 208 -9.59 -6.00 12.68
N GLY A 209 -8.94 -6.29 11.56
CA GLY A 209 -8.65 -7.67 11.12
C GLY A 209 -7.72 -8.40 12.09
N THR A 210 -6.67 -7.72 12.57
CA THR A 210 -5.75 -8.28 13.56
C THR A 210 -6.48 -8.54 14.89
N ALA A 211 -7.25 -7.57 15.37
CA ALA A 211 -8.05 -7.72 16.59
C ALA A 211 -9.06 -8.87 16.48
N ALA A 212 -9.78 -8.99 15.36
CA ALA A 212 -10.72 -10.08 15.13
C ALA A 212 -10.04 -11.46 15.09
N THR A 213 -8.83 -11.54 14.52
CA THR A 213 -8.03 -12.78 14.47
C THR A 213 -7.67 -13.27 15.87
N PHE A 214 -7.25 -12.36 16.76
CA PHE A 214 -6.93 -12.71 18.15
C PHE A 214 -8.17 -12.86 19.05
N TRP A 215 -9.28 -12.21 18.70
CA TRP A 215 -10.52 -12.34 19.44
C TRP A 215 -11.07 -13.75 19.41
N THR A 216 -10.99 -14.46 18.29
CA THR A 216 -11.56 -15.82 18.18
C THR A 216 -11.01 -16.83 19.20
N PRO A 217 -9.68 -17.03 19.32
CA PRO A 217 -9.12 -17.96 20.32
C PRO A 217 -9.26 -17.43 21.75
N LEU A 218 -9.31 -16.12 21.95
CA LEU A 218 -9.57 -15.55 23.28
C LEU A 218 -11.03 -15.82 23.69
N ALA A 219 -11.97 -15.54 22.80
CA ALA A 219 -13.40 -15.73 23.05
C ALA A 219 -13.74 -17.20 23.34
N SER A 220 -13.02 -18.18 22.77
CA SER A 220 -13.27 -19.60 23.11
C SER A 220 -12.96 -19.97 24.56
N VAL A 221 -12.21 -19.15 25.29
CA VAL A 221 -11.92 -19.37 26.72
C VAL A 221 -13.00 -18.77 27.62
N TRP A 222 -13.59 -17.64 27.20
CA TRP A 222 -14.46 -16.83 28.07
C TRP A 222 -15.93 -16.88 27.68
N VAL A 223 -16.23 -17.11 26.40
CA VAL A 223 -17.58 -17.04 25.83
C VAL A 223 -18.10 -18.45 25.60
N HIS A 224 -19.06 -18.85 26.44
CA HIS A 224 -19.72 -20.15 26.36
C HIS A 224 -21.19 -19.95 25.97
N GLY A 225 -21.74 -20.79 25.07
CA GLY A 225 -23.15 -20.72 24.65
C GLY A 225 -23.37 -20.18 23.21
N PRO A 226 -24.62 -19.93 22.79
CA PRO A 226 -24.98 -19.55 21.41
C PRO A 226 -24.24 -18.32 20.87
N GLN A 227 -23.84 -17.41 21.76
CA GLN A 227 -23.04 -16.23 21.47
C GLN A 227 -21.67 -16.53 20.86
N TYR A 228 -21.10 -17.71 21.09
CA TYR A 228 -19.83 -18.13 20.48
C TYR A 228 -19.94 -18.30 18.95
N ALA A 229 -21.10 -18.69 18.43
CA ALA A 229 -21.32 -18.75 16.99
C ALA A 229 -21.19 -17.37 16.34
N TRP A 230 -21.71 -16.32 16.99
CA TRP A 230 -21.61 -14.95 16.50
C TRP A 230 -20.17 -14.43 16.50
N THR A 231 -19.35 -14.78 17.50
CA THR A 231 -17.93 -14.37 17.54
C THR A 231 -17.12 -15.02 16.42
N LEU A 232 -17.48 -16.24 16.00
CA LEU A 232 -16.88 -16.91 14.85
C LEU A 232 -17.26 -16.23 13.52
N LEU A 233 -18.47 -15.68 13.42
CA LEU A 233 -18.92 -14.98 12.21
C LEU A 233 -18.26 -13.60 12.03
N LEU A 234 -17.88 -12.92 13.12
CA LEU A 234 -17.22 -11.61 13.11
C LEU A 234 -15.88 -11.59 12.33
N ARG A 235 -15.24 -12.74 12.11
CA ARG A 235 -13.99 -12.84 11.34
C ARG A 235 -14.16 -12.55 9.84
N TYR A 236 -15.33 -12.83 9.28
CA TYR A 236 -15.61 -12.65 7.86
C TYR A 236 -15.70 -11.16 7.47
N PRO A 237 -16.56 -10.33 8.11
CA PRO A 237 -16.63 -8.93 7.77
C PRO A 237 -15.32 -8.20 8.07
N SER A 238 -14.64 -8.51 9.19
CA SER A 238 -13.34 -7.89 9.53
C SER A 238 -12.26 -8.16 8.48
N THR A 239 -12.24 -9.36 7.89
CA THR A 239 -11.32 -9.69 6.80
C THR A 239 -11.70 -8.99 5.49
N ALA A 240 -13.00 -8.87 5.18
CA ALA A 240 -13.49 -8.13 4.01
C ALA A 240 -13.22 -6.62 4.08
N LEU A 241 -13.02 -6.04 5.27
CA LEU A 241 -12.65 -4.64 5.41
C LEU A 241 -11.31 -4.32 4.72
N ILE A 242 -10.35 -5.26 4.68
CA ILE A 242 -9.01 -5.03 4.12
C ILE A 242 -9.07 -4.69 2.62
N PRO A 243 -9.65 -5.52 1.73
CA PRO A 243 -9.73 -5.19 0.30
C PRO A 243 -10.56 -3.93 0.03
N LEU A 244 -11.64 -3.72 0.78
CA LEU A 244 -12.45 -2.50 0.67
C LEU A 244 -11.65 -1.25 1.06
N ALA A 245 -10.88 -1.32 2.13
CA ALA A 245 -10.03 -0.24 2.57
C ALA A 245 -8.91 0.09 1.58
N VAL A 246 -8.35 -0.91 0.89
CA VAL A 246 -7.42 -0.69 -0.22
C VAL A 246 -8.10 0.06 -1.35
N LEU A 247 -9.31 -0.33 -1.76
CA LEU A 247 -10.06 0.38 -2.81
C LEU A 247 -10.34 1.84 -2.41
N VAL A 248 -10.80 2.07 -1.18
CA VAL A 248 -11.03 3.44 -0.66
C VAL A 248 -9.73 4.23 -0.63
N GLY A 249 -8.62 3.63 -0.19
CA GLY A 249 -7.31 4.26 -0.19
C GLY A 249 -6.82 4.64 -1.60
N LEU A 250 -7.00 3.75 -2.58
CA LEU A 250 -6.66 4.01 -3.98
C LEU A 250 -7.53 5.11 -4.59
N TRP A 251 -8.84 5.09 -4.30
CA TRP A 251 -9.78 6.11 -4.77
C TRP A 251 -9.46 7.49 -4.18
N ARG A 252 -9.26 7.58 -2.87
CA ARG A 252 -8.87 8.84 -2.19
C ARG A 252 -7.52 9.37 -2.67
N TYR A 253 -6.56 8.47 -2.90
CA TYR A 253 -5.26 8.85 -3.46
C TYR A 253 -5.40 9.38 -4.90
N ARG A 254 -6.37 8.89 -5.67
CA ARG A 254 -6.68 9.41 -7.02
C ARG A 254 -7.33 10.79 -6.97
N VAL A 255 -8.32 10.99 -6.11
CA VAL A 255 -9.02 12.29 -5.96
C VAL A 255 -8.04 13.38 -5.52
N ALA A 256 -7.17 13.10 -4.55
CA ALA A 256 -6.11 14.01 -4.13
C ALA A 256 -5.08 14.35 -5.23
N ARG A 257 -5.03 13.57 -6.32
CA ARG A 257 -4.17 13.83 -7.49
C ARG A 257 -4.90 14.54 -8.63
N VAL A 258 -6.23 14.46 -8.72
CA VAL A 258 -7.01 15.16 -9.75
C VAL A 258 -7.01 16.67 -9.49
N GLU A 259 -7.05 17.07 -8.22
CA GLU A 259 -6.87 18.46 -7.78
C GLU A 259 -5.55 19.06 -8.31
N VAL A 260 -4.47 18.25 -8.38
CA VAL A 260 -3.17 18.68 -8.93
C VAL A 260 -3.17 18.77 -10.46
N ARG A 261 -4.03 18.02 -11.16
CA ARG A 261 -4.13 18.04 -12.62
C ARG A 261 -4.91 19.26 -13.12
N GLU A 262 -5.93 19.70 -12.39
CA GLU A 262 -6.59 20.99 -12.63
C GLU A 262 -5.68 22.17 -12.21
N LEU A 263 -4.94 22.04 -11.11
CA LEU A 263 -3.90 23.00 -10.74
C LEU A 263 -2.80 23.09 -11.81
N MET A 264 -2.49 22.01 -12.54
CA MET A 264 -1.53 22.01 -13.66
C MET A 264 -2.07 22.73 -14.90
N ILE A 265 -3.38 22.72 -15.13
CA ILE A 265 -4.04 23.52 -16.18
C ILE A 265 -4.03 24.99 -15.77
N GLU A 266 -4.21 25.26 -14.47
CA GLU A 266 -4.11 26.60 -13.89
C GLU A 266 -2.65 27.12 -13.88
N ILE A 267 -1.64 26.27 -13.67
CA ILE A 267 -0.21 26.62 -13.79
C ILE A 267 0.18 26.91 -15.25
N GLY A 268 -0.48 26.28 -16.22
CA GLY A 268 -0.30 26.60 -17.64
C GLY A 268 -0.95 27.93 -18.06
N ALA A 269 -1.85 28.48 -17.24
CA ALA A 269 -2.66 29.67 -17.56
C ALA A 269 -2.45 30.86 -16.60
N ALA A 270 -1.80 30.67 -15.45
CA ALA A 270 -1.58 31.72 -14.46
C ALA A 270 -0.28 32.51 -14.73
N PRO A 271 -0.32 33.85 -14.72
CA PRO A 271 0.89 34.69 -14.84
C PRO A 271 1.94 34.33 -13.78
N VAL A 272 3.21 34.21 -14.20
CA VAL A 272 4.35 33.74 -13.39
C VAL A 272 4.79 34.76 -12.32
N GLY A 273 3.96 34.95 -11.30
CA GLY A 273 4.21 35.80 -10.12
C GLY A 273 4.70 35.03 -8.89
N ASP A 274 4.72 35.71 -7.72
CA ASP A 274 5.15 35.14 -6.43
C ASP A 274 4.32 33.92 -5.99
N GLY A 275 3.09 33.78 -6.50
CA GLY A 275 2.22 32.63 -6.25
C GLY A 275 2.69 31.31 -6.90
N PHE A 276 3.65 31.32 -7.83
CA PHE A 276 4.13 30.09 -8.50
C PHE A 276 4.85 29.15 -7.52
N VAL A 277 5.75 29.69 -6.69
CA VAL A 277 6.49 28.90 -5.69
C VAL A 277 5.54 28.35 -4.63
N ASP A 278 4.58 29.15 -4.17
CA ASP A 278 3.57 28.71 -3.21
C ASP A 278 2.61 27.67 -3.77
N THR A 279 2.37 27.70 -5.08
CA THR A 279 1.59 26.67 -5.79
C THR A 279 2.37 25.37 -5.89
N ILE A 280 3.68 25.42 -6.17
CA ILE A 280 4.55 24.23 -6.13
C ILE A 280 4.66 23.66 -4.71
N ARG A 281 4.84 24.51 -3.69
CA ARG A 281 4.85 24.11 -2.27
C ARG A 281 3.57 23.38 -1.89
N ARG A 282 2.41 23.90 -2.28
CA ARG A 282 1.11 23.25 -2.07
C ARG A 282 0.98 21.93 -2.84
N ALA A 283 1.40 21.90 -4.11
CA ALA A 283 1.31 20.72 -4.95
C ALA A 283 2.21 19.57 -4.46
N LEU A 284 3.41 19.89 -3.97
CA LEU A 284 4.35 18.92 -3.40
C LEU A 284 4.13 18.67 -1.91
N ARG A 285 3.25 19.44 -1.26
CA ARG A 285 3.01 19.45 0.19
C ARG A 285 4.29 19.60 1.00
N ASP A 286 5.24 20.36 0.44
CA ASP A 286 6.51 20.71 1.05
C ASP A 286 6.54 22.22 1.28
N PRO A 287 6.25 22.71 2.49
CA PRO A 287 6.30 24.14 2.81
C PRO A 287 7.74 24.68 2.78
N GLY A 288 8.75 23.81 2.90
CA GLY A 288 10.16 24.17 2.86
C GLY A 288 10.76 24.20 1.46
N LEU A 289 9.97 23.88 0.42
CA LEU A 289 10.44 23.88 -0.96
C LEU A 289 10.86 25.29 -1.38
N ASP A 290 11.99 25.35 -2.05
CA ASP A 290 12.54 26.60 -2.55
C ASP A 290 13.12 26.44 -3.96
N VAL A 291 13.05 27.52 -4.72
CA VAL A 291 13.56 27.60 -6.09
C VAL A 291 14.68 28.62 -6.11
N TRP A 292 15.91 28.15 -6.33
CA TRP A 292 17.07 29.02 -6.42
C TRP A 292 17.45 29.26 -7.87
N VAL A 293 17.74 30.51 -8.21
CA VAL A 293 18.14 30.91 -9.55
C VAL A 293 19.66 30.88 -9.65
N PHE A 294 20.20 30.42 -10.78
CA PHE A 294 21.64 30.44 -11.00
C PHE A 294 22.09 31.82 -11.50
N SER A 295 22.96 32.49 -10.75
CA SER A 295 23.54 33.77 -11.13
C SER A 295 24.90 33.57 -11.81
N ARG A 296 24.99 33.93 -13.10
CA ARG A 296 26.24 33.86 -13.85
C ARG A 296 27.30 34.86 -13.38
N THR A 297 26.90 36.01 -12.85
CA THR A 297 27.84 37.04 -12.39
C THR A 297 28.51 36.69 -11.08
N ARG A 298 27.91 35.80 -10.28
CA ARG A 298 28.43 35.36 -8.98
C ARG A 298 28.83 33.87 -8.95
N ASP A 299 28.70 33.18 -10.07
CA ASP A 299 28.91 31.74 -10.23
C ASP A 299 28.30 30.90 -9.09
N GLY A 300 27.01 31.11 -8.81
CA GLY A 300 26.35 30.50 -7.66
C GLY A 300 24.83 30.62 -7.65
N TYR A 301 24.19 29.92 -6.72
CA TYR A 301 22.74 29.92 -6.56
C TYR A 301 22.29 31.07 -5.66
N VAL A 302 21.20 31.73 -6.02
CA VAL A 302 20.57 32.80 -5.22
C VAL A 302 19.12 32.50 -4.94
N ASP A 303 18.66 32.84 -3.73
CA ASP A 303 17.25 32.73 -3.35
C ASP A 303 16.40 33.86 -3.99
N ALA A 304 15.08 33.83 -3.74
CA ALA A 304 14.15 34.84 -4.24
C ALA A 304 14.48 36.27 -3.76
N GLN A 305 15.22 36.41 -2.67
CA GLN A 305 15.68 37.68 -2.09
C GLN A 305 17.10 38.07 -2.58
N GLY A 306 17.70 37.29 -3.49
CA GLY A 306 19.02 37.55 -4.05
C GLY A 306 20.18 37.20 -3.12
N ARG A 307 19.92 36.48 -2.03
CA ARG A 307 20.96 36.02 -1.09
C ARG A 307 21.63 34.77 -1.64
N PRO A 308 22.97 34.68 -1.58
CA PRO A 308 23.70 33.50 -2.04
C PRO A 308 23.37 32.29 -1.16
N GLN A 309 23.17 31.14 -1.81
CA GLN A 309 22.86 29.87 -1.15
C GLN A 309 23.80 28.76 -1.65
N VAL A 310 24.13 27.83 -0.76
CA VAL A 310 24.94 26.64 -1.08
C VAL A 310 24.02 25.43 -1.16
N LEU A 311 24.24 24.56 -2.14
CA LEU A 311 23.44 23.35 -2.29
C LEU A 311 23.58 22.45 -1.05
N PRO A 312 22.48 21.84 -0.58
CA PRO A 312 22.51 20.87 0.51
C PRO A 312 23.52 19.74 0.23
N HIS A 313 24.28 19.34 1.24
CA HIS A 313 25.17 18.18 1.15
C HIS A 313 24.36 16.86 1.09
N ARG A 314 24.99 15.77 0.64
CA ARG A 314 24.31 14.45 0.48
C ARG A 314 23.64 13.90 1.75
N ASP A 315 24.15 14.29 2.91
CA ASP A 315 23.67 13.87 4.24
C ASP A 315 22.63 14.81 4.85
N ASP A 316 22.29 15.90 4.15
CA ASP A 316 21.25 16.83 4.57
C ASP A 316 19.85 16.19 4.41
N PRO A 317 18.89 16.46 5.32
CA PRO A 317 17.48 16.12 5.12
C PRO A 317 16.86 16.72 3.84
N ARG A 318 17.50 17.73 3.21
CA ARG A 318 17.06 18.31 1.94
C ARG A 318 17.85 17.77 0.76
N ALA A 319 17.15 17.47 -0.32
CA ALA A 319 17.74 17.14 -1.61
C ALA A 319 17.63 18.33 -2.56
N ALA A 320 18.61 18.46 -3.46
CA ALA A 320 18.58 19.46 -4.51
C ALA A 320 18.75 18.82 -5.89
N THR A 321 17.95 19.27 -6.85
CA THR A 321 18.05 18.88 -8.25
C THR A 321 18.33 20.10 -9.11
N ALA A 322 19.38 20.02 -9.93
CA ALA A 322 19.71 21.06 -10.90
C ALA A 322 18.63 21.20 -11.99
N LEU A 323 18.23 22.43 -12.26
CA LEU A 323 17.33 22.80 -13.35
C LEU A 323 18.19 23.17 -14.57
N LYS A 324 18.05 22.41 -15.66
CA LYS A 324 18.73 22.67 -16.94
C LYS A 324 17.71 22.81 -18.07
N ARG A 325 17.95 23.74 -18.99
CA ARG A 325 17.20 23.91 -20.24
C ARG A 325 18.19 24.01 -21.38
N ASP A 326 18.01 23.21 -22.43
CA ASP A 326 18.90 23.15 -23.60
C ASP A 326 20.40 23.01 -23.23
N GLY A 327 20.67 22.22 -22.19
CA GLY A 327 22.03 22.01 -21.66
C GLY A 327 22.56 23.11 -20.73
N VAL A 328 21.88 24.25 -20.63
CA VAL A 328 22.26 25.42 -19.82
C VAL A 328 21.65 25.35 -18.42
N LEU A 329 22.47 25.59 -17.40
CA LEU A 329 22.03 25.65 -16.00
C LEU A 329 21.24 26.94 -15.74
N VAL A 330 20.00 26.80 -15.27
CA VAL A 330 19.10 27.93 -14.99
C VAL A 330 18.80 28.11 -13.50
N GLY A 331 18.95 27.06 -12.69
CA GLY A 331 18.70 27.10 -11.25
C GLY A 331 18.78 25.75 -10.57
N ALA A 332 18.30 25.67 -9.34
CA ALA A 332 18.15 24.44 -8.57
C ALA A 332 16.80 24.42 -7.83
N LEU A 333 16.17 23.26 -7.80
CA LEU A 333 15.00 22.98 -6.98
C LEU A 333 15.47 22.29 -5.70
N VAL A 334 15.18 22.87 -4.54
CA VAL A 334 15.52 22.31 -3.22
C VAL A 334 14.25 21.87 -2.54
N TYR A 335 14.21 20.61 -2.10
CA TYR A 335 13.02 19.96 -1.56
C TYR A 335 13.40 18.92 -0.48
N ASP A 336 12.44 18.55 0.37
CA ASP A 336 12.63 17.50 1.37
C ASP A 336 12.96 16.15 0.71
N LYS A 337 13.94 15.41 1.23
CA LYS A 337 14.38 14.11 0.69
C LYS A 337 13.24 13.08 0.64
N ALA A 338 12.19 13.21 1.46
CA ALA A 338 10.97 12.40 1.39
C ALA A 338 10.17 12.58 0.08
N VAL A 339 10.38 13.67 -0.65
CA VAL A 339 9.77 13.94 -1.97
C VAL A 339 10.56 13.27 -3.11
N ALA A 340 11.84 12.90 -2.87
CA ALA A 340 12.73 12.29 -3.85
C ALA A 340 12.22 10.94 -4.41
N ASP A 341 11.32 10.27 -3.69
CA ASP A 341 10.72 8.99 -4.08
C ASP A 341 9.69 9.12 -5.23
N GLN A 342 9.50 10.32 -5.80
CA GLN A 342 8.54 10.59 -6.88
C GLN A 342 9.20 11.12 -8.16
N PRO A 343 10.02 10.32 -8.88
CA PRO A 343 10.85 10.78 -10.00
C PRO A 343 10.06 11.38 -11.16
N ARG A 344 8.84 10.87 -11.44
CA ARG A 344 7.96 11.43 -12.50
C ARG A 344 7.40 12.81 -12.13
N LEU A 345 7.08 13.05 -10.85
CA LEU A 345 6.56 14.32 -10.37
C LEU A 345 7.66 15.38 -10.33
N ILE A 346 8.85 15.00 -9.85
CA ILE A 346 10.04 15.87 -9.86
C ILE A 346 10.43 16.24 -11.30
N ALA A 347 10.35 15.31 -12.26
CA ALA A 347 10.63 15.61 -13.65
C ALA A 347 9.65 16.63 -14.25
N ALA A 348 8.36 16.53 -13.92
CA ALA A 348 7.33 17.46 -14.38
C ALA A 348 7.51 18.85 -13.74
N VAL A 349 7.73 18.91 -12.42
CA VAL A 349 8.00 20.18 -11.71
C VAL A 349 9.29 20.80 -12.22
N ARG A 350 10.35 20.02 -12.45
CA ARG A 350 11.60 20.49 -13.05
C ARG A 350 11.37 21.15 -14.41
N ALA A 351 10.57 20.53 -15.28
CA ALA A 351 10.28 21.08 -16.60
C ALA A 351 9.46 22.38 -16.52
N ALA A 352 8.43 22.42 -15.67
CA ALA A 352 7.61 23.61 -15.47
C ALA A 352 8.40 24.77 -14.84
N THR A 353 9.22 24.49 -13.81
CA THR A 353 10.07 25.50 -13.16
C THR A 353 11.16 26.01 -14.09
N ALA A 354 11.78 25.13 -14.91
CA ALA A 354 12.76 25.56 -15.91
C ALA A 354 12.12 26.47 -16.98
N LEU A 355 10.88 26.19 -17.38
CA LEU A 355 10.11 27.03 -18.31
C LEU A 355 9.77 28.40 -17.70
N ALA A 356 9.28 28.42 -16.46
CA ALA A 356 8.90 29.64 -15.75
C ALA A 356 10.09 30.59 -15.47
N LEU A 357 11.27 30.03 -15.16
CA LEU A 357 12.48 30.82 -14.94
C LEU A 357 13.00 31.50 -16.22
N ASP A 358 12.76 30.88 -17.37
CA ASP A 358 13.17 31.40 -18.67
C ASP A 358 12.28 32.57 -19.13
N ASP A 359 10.98 32.47 -18.88
CA ASP A 359 10.03 33.57 -19.14
C ASP A 359 10.38 34.85 -18.35
N ARG A 360 10.79 34.69 -17.09
CA ARG A 360 11.30 35.81 -16.26
C ARG A 360 12.59 36.41 -16.82
N ARG A 361 13.46 35.60 -17.43
CA ARG A 361 14.69 36.09 -18.05
C ARG A 361 14.37 36.95 -19.28
N LEU A 362 13.46 36.48 -20.15
CA LEU A 362 13.01 37.21 -21.32
C LEU A 362 12.33 38.54 -20.95
N HIS A 363 11.47 38.54 -19.92
CA HIS A 363 10.83 39.76 -19.44
C HIS A 363 11.84 40.77 -18.84
N ARG A 364 12.83 40.31 -18.07
CA ARG A 364 13.90 41.20 -17.56
C ARG A 364 14.78 41.76 -18.68
N GLU A 365 15.13 40.97 -19.69
CA GLU A 365 15.90 41.45 -20.84
C GLU A 365 15.12 42.52 -21.64
N LEU A 366 13.79 42.37 -21.75
CA LEU A 366 12.91 43.37 -22.36
C LEU A 366 12.80 44.66 -21.53
N GLU A 367 12.74 44.57 -20.21
CA GLU A 367 12.71 45.75 -19.33
C GLU A 367 14.05 46.51 -19.34
N VAL A 368 15.17 45.79 -19.32
CA VAL A 368 16.50 46.40 -19.44
C VAL A 368 16.66 47.10 -20.79
N ARG A 369 16.26 46.45 -21.91
CA ARG A 369 16.25 47.10 -23.23
C ARG A 369 15.33 48.31 -23.28
N ARG A 370 14.14 48.25 -22.67
CA ARG A 370 13.22 49.39 -22.59
C ARG A 370 13.80 50.53 -21.75
N ALA A 371 14.50 50.22 -20.66
CA ALA A 371 15.18 51.21 -19.82
C ALA A 371 16.36 51.88 -20.54
N GLU A 372 17.14 51.12 -21.31
CA GLU A 372 18.20 51.66 -22.18
C GLU A 372 17.62 52.56 -23.27
N VAL A 373 16.57 52.14 -23.97
CA VAL A 373 15.90 52.98 -25.00
C VAL A 373 15.29 54.24 -24.39
N ARG A 374 14.73 54.17 -23.18
CA ARG A 374 14.24 55.36 -22.44
C ARG A 374 15.39 56.30 -22.05
N ARG A 375 16.54 55.77 -21.63
CA ARG A 375 17.75 56.56 -21.34
C ARG A 375 18.32 57.24 -22.59
N PHE A 376 18.33 56.56 -23.74
CA PHE A 376 18.75 57.18 -25.01
C PHE A 376 17.79 58.29 -25.46
N ARG A 377 16.47 58.09 -25.31
CA ARG A 377 15.46 59.12 -25.63
C ARG A 377 15.51 60.34 -24.70
N SER A 378 15.83 60.17 -23.42
CA SER A 378 15.98 61.28 -22.48
C SER A 378 17.30 62.03 -22.64
N ALA A 379 18.37 61.35 -23.07
CA ALA A 379 19.64 61.98 -23.42
C ALA A 379 19.57 62.80 -24.73
N GLY A 380 18.85 62.32 -25.74
CA GLY A 380 18.65 63.04 -27.00
C GLY A 380 17.77 64.29 -26.91
N ARG A 381 16.99 64.43 -25.82
CA ARG A 381 16.11 65.60 -25.58
C ARG A 381 16.79 66.76 -24.85
N LYS A 382 18.07 66.62 -24.46
CA LYS A 382 18.86 67.68 -23.80
C LYS A 382 19.78 68.45 -24.77
N PHE A 383 19.69 68.18 -26.08
CA PHE A 383 20.49 68.82 -27.13
C PHE A 383 19.65 69.56 -28.19
N VAL A 384 18.41 69.92 -27.86
CA VAL A 384 17.61 70.93 -28.57
C VAL A 384 17.25 71.99 -27.56
#